data_AF-A0A9K3JD14-F1
#
_entry.id   AF-A0A9K3JD14-F1
#
_cell.length_a   1.000
_cell.length_b   1.000
_cell.length_c   1.000
_cell.angle_alpha   90.00
_cell.angle_beta   90.00
_cell.angle_gamma   90.00
#
_symmetry.space_group_name_H-M   'P 1'
#
loop_
_entity.id
_entity.type
_entity.pdbx_description
1 polymer ?
#
loop_
_entity_poly.entity_id
_entity_poly.type
_entity_poly.pdbx_seq_one_letter_code
_entity_poly.pdbx_strand_id
1 'polypeptide(L)' 'MIVALNGGLFDNKGACGKRYRVRCTGGTNAGVPHPCTGKSIVVTAVDLCPGCADNQIDLSQEAFSMIANP' A
#
# COMPACT_ATOMS: atom_id res chain seq x y z
N MET A 1 -9.85 5.50 0.31
CA MET A 1 -8.49 4.91 0.15
C MET A 1 -7.70 4.92 1.47
N ILE A 2 -7.43 3.73 1.99
CA ILE A 2 -6.75 3.51 3.27
C ILE A 2 -5.59 2.52 3.11
N VAL A 3 -4.71 2.46 4.10
CA VAL A 3 -3.60 1.50 4.18
C VAL A 3 -3.47 0.95 5.60
N ALA A 4 -3.21 -0.35 5.70
CA ALA A 4 -2.68 -0.99 6.89
C ALA A 4 -1.15 -1.10 6.77
N LEU A 5 -0.43 -0.66 7.80
CA LEU A 5 1.03 -0.60 7.79
C LEU A 5 1.63 -1.82 8.49
N ASN A 6 2.80 -2.30 8.05
CA ASN A 6 3.55 -3.28 8.85
C ASN A 6 3.94 -2.71 10.23
N GLY A 7 4.41 -3.58 11.12
CA GLY A 7 4.73 -3.20 12.52
C GLY A 7 5.72 -2.04 12.64
N GLY A 8 6.76 -2.01 11.81
CA GLY A 8 7.77 -0.95 11.81
C GLY A 8 7.22 0.40 11.37
N LEU A 9 6.39 0.42 10.32
CA LEU A 9 5.77 1.64 9.80
C LEU A 9 4.58 2.12 10.64
N PHE A 10 3.85 1.20 11.27
CA PHE A 10 2.72 1.52 12.14
C PHE A 10 3.15 2.29 13.40
N ASP A 11 4.39 2.05 13.86
CA ASP A 11 5.06 2.82 14.90
C ASP A 11 4.25 2.88 16.21
N ASN A 12 3.72 1.73 16.66
CA ASN A 12 2.84 1.64 17.82
C ASN A 12 1.72 2.71 17.83
N LYS A 13 0.99 2.82 16.70
CA LYS A 13 -0.03 3.84 16.41
C LYS A 13 0.48 5.25 16.11
N GLY A 14 1.79 5.50 16.16
CA GLY A 14 2.42 6.77 15.80
C GLY A 14 2.20 7.17 14.33
N ALA A 15 1.82 6.24 13.47
CA ALA A 15 1.46 6.52 12.08
C ALA A 15 -0.05 6.65 11.81
N CYS A 16 -0.93 6.38 12.79
CA CYS A 16 -2.37 6.50 12.58
C CYS A 16 -2.76 7.92 12.15
N GLY A 17 -3.56 8.04 11.10
CA GLY A 17 -3.99 9.32 10.53
C GLY A 17 -2.95 10.00 9.62
N LYS A 18 -1.70 9.52 9.56
CA LYS A 18 -0.72 10.03 8.59
C LYS A 18 -1.13 9.67 7.17
N ARG A 19 -0.78 10.54 6.23
CA ARG A 19 -1.06 10.37 4.81
C ARG A 19 0.20 10.07 4.04
N TYR A 20 0.14 9.10 3.13
CA TYR A 20 1.25 8.66 2.32
C TYR A 20 0.91 8.77 0.83
N ARG A 21 1.88 9.22 0.03
CA ARG A 21 1.77 9.16 -1.43
C ARG A 21 2.33 7.82 -1.90
N VAL A 22 1.53 7.05 -2.61
CA VAL A 22 1.89 5.69 -3.07
C VAL A 22 1.82 5.62 -4.59
N ARG A 23 2.78 4.91 -5.20
CA ARG A 23 2.87 4.67 -6.64
C ARG A 23 3.35 3.24 -6.91
N CYS A 24 2.69 2.56 -7.83
CA CYS A 24 3.19 1.30 -8.38
C CYS A 24 4.36 1.57 -9.34
N THR A 25 5.48 0.88 -9.14
CA THR A 25 6.70 1.04 -9.95
C THR A 25 7.08 -0.21 -10.75
N GLY A 26 6.49 -1.36 -10.43
CA GLY A 26 6.71 -2.62 -11.13
C GLY A 26 5.86 -3.75 -10.56
N GLY A 27 5.93 -4.93 -11.19
CA GLY A 27 5.28 -6.15 -10.72
C GLY A 27 6.24 -7.08 -10.01
N THR A 28 5.70 -7.87 -9.09
CA THR A 28 6.38 -9.03 -8.49
C THR A 28 5.88 -10.35 -9.05
N ASN A 29 4.69 -10.37 -9.67
CA ASN A 29 4.07 -11.58 -10.21
C ASN A 29 4.55 -11.86 -11.64
N ALA A 30 5.12 -13.05 -11.85
CA ALA A 30 5.48 -13.51 -13.19
C ALA A 30 4.23 -13.57 -14.09
N GLY A 31 4.35 -13.08 -15.33
CA GLY A 31 3.27 -13.12 -16.32
C GLY A 31 2.33 -11.91 -16.30
N VAL A 32 2.55 -10.89 -15.46
CA VAL A 32 1.81 -9.61 -15.51
C VAL A 32 2.71 -8.52 -16.10
N PRO A 33 2.71 -8.29 -17.42
CA PRO A 33 3.69 -7.42 -18.07
C PRO A 33 3.55 -5.94 -17.71
N HIS A 34 2.33 -5.47 -17.41
CA HIS A 34 2.04 -4.07 -17.11
C HIS A 34 1.10 -3.94 -15.90
N PRO A 35 1.59 -4.24 -14.68
CA PRO A 35 0.74 -4.23 -13.49
C PRO A 35 0.38 -2.82 -13.05
N CYS A 36 1.20 -1.80 -13.37
CA CYS A 36 1.03 -0.44 -12.89
C CYS A 36 0.25 0.46 -13.86
N THR A 37 -0.63 1.31 -13.34
CA THR A 37 -1.38 2.31 -14.12
C THR A 37 -0.60 3.61 -14.37
N GLY A 38 0.54 3.79 -13.71
CA GLY A 38 1.36 5.02 -13.75
C GLY A 38 0.88 6.13 -12.80
N LYS A 39 -0.30 6.00 -12.21
CA LYS A 39 -0.88 6.97 -11.26
C LYS A 39 -0.20 6.93 -9.89
N SER A 40 -0.35 8.02 -9.14
CA SER A 40 -0.04 8.07 -7.71
C SER A 40 -1.30 8.44 -6.94
N ILE A 41 -1.46 7.87 -5.75
CA ILE A 41 -2.59 8.15 -4.86
C ILE A 41 -2.10 8.61 -3.50
N VAL A 42 -3.00 9.22 -2.73
CA VAL A 42 -2.78 9.51 -1.32
C VAL A 42 -3.69 8.59 -0.49
N VAL A 43 -3.11 7.88 0.46
CA VAL A 43 -3.81 6.98 1.38
C VAL A 43 -3.62 7.44 2.81
N THR A 44 -4.59 7.15 3.67
CA THR A 44 -4.49 7.39 5.12
C THR A 44 -4.20 6.08 5.83
N ALA A 45 -3.21 6.08 6.72
CA ALA A 45 -2.92 4.94 7.59
C ALA A 45 -3.96 4.83 8.70
N VAL A 46 -4.67 3.71 8.75
CA VAL A 46 -5.77 3.50 9.71
C VAL A 46 -5.69 2.17 10.46
N ASP A 47 -4.79 1.27 10.05
CA ASP A 47 -4.71 -0.08 10.60
C ASP A 47 -3.27 -0.60 10.65
N LEU A 48 -3.06 -1.63 11.46
CA LEU A 48 -1.86 -2.45 11.50
C LEU A 48 -2.10 -3.67 10.63
N CYS A 49 -1.12 -4.06 9.82
CA CYS A 49 -1.08 -5.34 9.11
C CYS A 49 -0.14 -6.30 9.86
N PRO A 50 -0.64 -7.21 10.73
CA PRO A 50 0.23 -8.06 11.54
C PRO A 50 0.98 -9.11 10.72
N GLY A 51 0.45 -9.49 9.55
CA GLY A 51 1.05 -10.47 8.65
C GLY A 51 1.96 -9.88 7.57
N CYS A 52 2.08 -8.55 7.49
CA CYS A 52 2.93 -7.90 6.49
C CYS A 52 4.41 -8.03 6.88
N ALA A 53 5.25 -8.38 5.91
CA ALA A 53 6.71 -8.31 6.05
C ALA A 53 7.18 -6.84 6.21
N ASP A 54 8.43 -6.66 6.63
CA ASP A 54 9.04 -5.35 6.90
C ASP A 54 9.00 -4.37 5.71
N ASN A 55 8.92 -4.88 4.48
CA ASN A 55 8.84 -4.12 3.24
C ASN A 55 7.44 -4.09 2.61
N GLN A 56 6.41 -4.50 3.34
CA GLN A 56 5.03 -4.58 2.85
C GLN A 56 4.09 -3.59 3.55
N ILE A 57 3.08 -3.17 2.81
CA ILE A 57 1.91 -2.43 3.28
C ILE A 57 0.69 -3.06 2.61
N ASP A 58 -0.46 -3.00 3.27
CA ASP A 58 -1.71 -3.57 2.74
C ASP A 58 -2.67 -2.43 2.38
N LEU A 59 -2.85 -2.23 1.08
CA LEU A 59 -3.73 -1.18 0.55
C LEU A 59 -5.16 -1.73 0.48
N SER A 60 -6.16 -0.89 0.78
CA SER A 60 -7.54 -1.26 0.44
C SER A 60 -7.66 -1.57 -1.06
N GLN A 61 -8.55 -2.49 -1.43
CA GLN A 61 -8.76 -2.87 -2.85
C GLN A 61 -9.04 -1.65 -3.74
N GLU A 62 -9.80 -0.68 -3.23
CA GLU A 62 -10.02 0.62 -3.89
C GLU A 62 -8.70 1.36 -4.14
N ALA A 63 -7.80 1.43 -3.17
CA ALA A 63 -6.52 2.11 -3.33
C ALA A 63 -5.60 1.34 -4.30
N PHE A 64 -5.53 0.02 -4.18
CA PHE A 64 -4.68 -0.80 -5.04
C PHE A 64 -5.12 -0.70 -6.51
N SER A 65 -6.42 -0.82 -6.80
CA SER A 65 -6.96 -0.76 -8.16
C SER A 65 -6.73 0.57 -8.89
N MET A 66 -6.43 1.64 -8.15
CA MET A 66 -6.07 2.93 -8.75
C MET A 66 -4.64 2.97 -9.28
N ILE A 67 -3.71 2.23 -8.67
CA ILE A 67 -2.28 2.24 -9.04
C ILE A 67 -1.84 0.97 -9.77
N ALA A 68 -2.58 -0.13 -9.64
CA ALA A 68 -2.25 -1.40 -10.24
C ALA A 68 -3.49 -2.25 -10.57
N ASN A 69 -3.30 -3.30 -11.37
CA ASN A 69 -4.34 -4.32 -11.62
C ASN A 69 -4.43 -5.26 -10.40
N PRO A 70 -5.57 -5.30 -9.67
CA PRO A 70 -5.75 -6.11 -8.48
C PRO A 70 -5.74 -7.63 -8.74
#